data_AF-A0A4U5MWH6-F1
#
_entry.id   AF-A0A4U5MWH6-F1
#
_cell.length_a   1.000
_cell.length_b   1.000
_cell.length_c   1.000
_cell.angle_alpha   90.00
_cell.angle_beta   90.00
_cell.angle_gamma   90.00
#
_symmetry.space_group_name_H-M   'P 1'
#
loop_
_entity.id
_entity.type
_entity.pdbx_description
1 polymer ?
#
loop_
_entity_poly.entity_id
_entity_poly.type
_entity_poly.pdbx_seq_one_letter_code
_entity_poly.pdbx_strand_id
1 'polypeptide(L)'
;METPKILLNVSGNCQIVPAYSNGIWNVAHGETILQHSLVRFHVQLLAMFLLSSSFHLVLRRFHLSRFTSEILQGGEQQTNEVCFLVQSSTRQFGYVLFAFLAGVRTDPTLIGKTGRTALILGSLSSVTAFIILESTGFLFPKGLKTGGAKNAKAMFARIYMACMIQTQFVGVSFILMQLKMINSQLGHIALASSLVNELLRLAFGLMSGFLYTFNVSERAGVQTIIFSLIFLVLILTLMKRLMLVVVRITPEGQPVKEIYATVTVATVFLISTWGDSIGLNYLVGPLILGLVLPARSPLAEILIAKFDTIVSGFLLPLMAMLYASKVDLWQIMKEFESLLIFKISLIGFTMKVAATFFLAKFCKIPTRHAVALALILNAKGINELGTLGSYSTFRV
;
A
#
# COMPACT_ATOMS: atom_id res chain seq x y z
N MET A 1 3.01 -7.20 45.73
CA MET A 1 2.97 -5.78 45.31
C MET A 1 4.41 -5.40 45.01
N GLU A 2 4.88 -5.68 43.80
CA GLU A 2 6.22 -5.33 43.34
C GLU A 2 6.07 -4.61 42.02
N THR A 3 6.32 -3.31 42.05
CA THR A 3 6.33 -2.43 40.88
C THR A 3 7.71 -2.50 40.22
N PRO A 4 7.82 -2.82 38.92
CA PRO A 4 9.08 -2.70 38.22
C PRO A 4 9.40 -1.21 38.02
N LYS A 5 10.57 -0.79 38.52
CA LYS A 5 11.11 0.55 38.31
C LYS A 5 11.42 0.76 36.81
N ILE A 6 10.52 1.43 36.11
CA ILE A 6 10.82 2.07 34.82
C ILE A 6 11.62 3.34 35.15
N LEU A 7 12.94 3.28 34.99
CA LEU A 7 13.83 4.45 35.02
C LEU A 7 13.61 5.27 33.74
N LEU A 8 12.49 6.01 33.69
CA LEU A 8 12.35 7.14 32.78
C LEU A 8 13.01 8.35 33.43
N ASN A 9 14.30 8.53 33.16
CA ASN A 9 14.96 9.81 33.40
C ASN A 9 14.52 10.79 32.31
N VAL A 10 13.36 11.43 32.52
CA VAL A 10 12.91 12.58 31.72
C VAL A 10 13.70 13.80 32.20
N SER A 11 14.99 13.86 31.85
CA SER A 11 15.74 15.10 31.87
C SER A 11 15.41 15.85 30.59
N GLY A 12 14.70 16.98 30.73
CA GLY A 12 14.31 17.89 29.65
C GLY A 12 15.47 18.68 29.05
N ASN A 13 16.62 18.05 28.81
CA ASN A 13 17.66 18.58 27.94
C ASN A 13 17.56 17.87 26.58
N CYS A 14 16.86 18.50 25.63
CA CYS A 14 17.03 18.15 24.22
C CYS A 14 18.45 18.51 23.81
N GLN A 15 19.41 17.59 23.96
CA GLN A 15 20.68 17.70 23.26
C GLN A 15 20.37 17.72 21.76
N ILE A 16 20.50 18.90 21.14
CA ILE A 16 20.37 19.08 19.69
C ILE A 16 21.59 18.41 19.08
N VAL A 17 21.49 17.10 18.83
CA VAL A 17 22.52 16.38 18.09
C VAL A 17 22.47 16.86 16.64
N PRO A 18 23.55 17.44 16.09
CA PRO A 18 23.56 17.94 14.72
C PRO A 18 23.30 16.80 13.74
N ALA A 19 22.42 17.05 12.77
CA ALA A 19 22.01 16.04 11.78
C ALA A 19 23.16 15.60 10.85
N TYR A 20 24.14 16.50 10.62
CA TYR A 20 25.30 16.28 9.75
C TYR A 20 26.57 16.11 10.57
N SER A 21 27.48 15.26 10.07
CA SER A 21 28.83 15.11 10.60
C SER A 21 29.79 16.03 9.85
N ASN A 22 30.74 16.64 10.57
CA ASN A 22 31.83 17.44 9.97
C ASN A 22 32.90 16.57 9.27
N GLY A 23 32.64 15.27 9.09
CA GLY A 23 33.50 14.33 8.38
C GLY A 23 34.42 13.54 9.32
N ILE A 24 34.92 12.39 8.83
CA ILE A 24 35.83 11.48 9.54
C ILE A 24 37.07 12.19 10.11
N TRP A 25 37.52 13.23 9.42
CA TRP A 25 38.76 13.95 9.72
C TRP A 25 38.61 15.05 10.77
N ASN A 26 37.38 15.37 11.18
CA ASN A 26 37.08 16.50 12.07
C ASN A 26 36.33 16.08 13.35
N VAL A 27 36.45 14.80 13.73
CA VAL A 27 35.79 14.22 14.90
C VAL A 27 36.61 14.51 16.16
N ALA A 28 35.99 15.13 17.17
CA ALA A 28 36.62 15.35 18.47
C ALA A 28 36.91 14.00 19.17
N HIS A 29 37.99 13.93 19.96
CA HIS A 29 38.36 12.70 20.68
C HIS A 29 37.24 12.28 21.65
N GLY A 30 36.60 11.14 21.36
CA GLY A 30 35.48 10.59 22.15
C GLY A 30 34.11 10.69 21.49
N GLU A 31 33.97 11.46 20.39
CA GLU A 31 32.75 11.46 19.57
C GLU A 31 32.81 10.34 18.54
N THR A 32 31.67 9.67 18.32
CA THR A 32 31.55 8.65 17.27
C THR A 32 30.62 9.16 16.19
N ILE A 33 30.98 8.95 14.92
CA ILE A 33 30.21 9.42 13.75
C ILE A 33 28.77 8.87 13.76
N LEU A 34 28.56 7.72 14.42
CA LEU A 34 27.27 7.07 14.65
C LEU A 34 26.32 7.84 15.57
N GLN A 35 26.80 8.88 16.26
CA GLN A 35 25.96 9.77 17.06
C GLN A 35 25.08 10.63 16.15
N HIS A 36 25.51 10.96 14.93
CA HIS A 36 24.71 11.74 13.99
C HIS A 36 23.57 10.89 13.39
N SER A 37 22.35 11.43 13.45
CA SER A 37 21.14 10.75 13.00
C SER A 37 21.17 10.36 11.52
N LEU A 38 21.73 11.22 10.65
CA LEU A 38 21.78 10.96 9.20
C LEU A 38 22.79 9.88 8.83
N VAL A 39 23.97 9.87 9.46
CA VAL A 39 24.98 8.83 9.19
C VAL A 39 24.48 7.48 9.69
N ARG A 40 23.87 7.46 10.87
CA ARG A 40 23.24 6.25 11.41
C ARG A 40 22.15 5.70 10.48
N PHE A 41 21.32 6.57 9.91
CA PHE A 41 20.31 6.19 8.93
C PHE A 41 20.92 5.57 7.66
N HIS A 42 21.96 6.19 7.08
CA HIS A 42 22.63 5.66 5.89
C HIS A 42 23.29 4.30 6.16
N VAL A 43 23.98 4.16 7.30
CA VAL A 43 24.61 2.90 7.70
C VAL A 43 23.57 1.81 7.93
N GLN A 44 22.45 2.11 8.61
CA GLN A 44 21.37 1.15 8.82
C GLN A 44 20.72 0.71 7.51
N LEU A 45 20.50 1.66 6.60
CA LEU A 45 19.92 1.38 5.30
C LEU A 45 20.87 0.51 4.45
N LEU A 46 22.17 0.81 4.46
CA LEU A 46 23.17 -0.01 3.79
C LEU A 46 23.26 -1.42 4.39
N ALA A 47 23.22 -1.54 5.72
CA ALA A 47 23.16 -2.83 6.42
C ALA A 47 21.90 -3.62 6.04
N MET A 48 20.73 -2.97 5.98
CA MET A 48 19.47 -3.58 5.55
C MET A 48 19.58 -4.12 4.12
N PHE A 49 20.16 -3.38 3.17
CA PHE A 49 20.32 -3.85 1.80
C PHE A 49 21.32 -5.02 1.66
N LEU A 50 22.45 -4.97 2.38
CA LEU A 50 23.44 -6.05 2.35
C LEU A 50 22.91 -7.35 2.94
N LEU A 51 22.24 -7.26 4.09
CA LEU A 51 21.58 -8.40 4.72
C LEU A 51 20.48 -8.94 3.82
N SER A 52 19.62 -8.08 3.24
CA SER A 52 18.55 -8.49 2.31
C SER A 52 19.11 -9.24 1.10
N SER A 53 20.18 -8.71 0.52
CA SER A 53 20.85 -9.34 -0.62
C SER A 53 21.45 -10.69 -0.25
N SER A 54 22.01 -10.81 0.95
CA SER A 54 22.57 -12.06 1.48
C SER A 54 21.48 -13.12 1.69
N PHE A 55 20.37 -12.76 2.34
CA PHE A 55 19.19 -13.64 2.49
C PHE A 55 18.60 -14.02 1.13
N HIS A 56 18.52 -13.08 0.19
CA HIS A 56 18.01 -13.35 -1.14
C HIS A 56 18.90 -14.33 -1.90
N LEU A 57 20.23 -14.24 -1.79
CA LEU A 57 21.15 -15.21 -2.40
C LEU A 57 20.90 -16.63 -1.91
N VAL A 58 20.64 -16.80 -0.60
CA VAL A 58 20.32 -18.10 0.00
C VAL A 58 18.94 -18.59 -0.45
N LEU A 59 17.92 -17.74 -0.35
CA LEU A 59 16.53 -18.09 -0.64
C LEU A 59 16.25 -18.26 -2.14
N ARG A 60 17.05 -17.63 -3.01
CA ARG A 60 17.01 -17.83 -4.46
C ARG A 60 17.27 -19.28 -4.84
N ARG A 61 18.06 -20.02 -4.05
CA ARG A 61 18.28 -21.46 -4.26
C ARG A 61 16.99 -22.29 -4.12
N PHE A 62 16.01 -21.77 -3.38
CA PHE A 62 14.70 -22.40 -3.16
C PHE A 62 13.59 -21.84 -4.05
N HIS A 63 13.92 -21.05 -5.07
CA HIS A 63 12.95 -20.38 -5.95
C HIS A 63 11.97 -19.44 -5.22
N LEU A 64 12.33 -18.95 -4.04
CA LEU A 64 11.52 -18.00 -3.29
C LEU A 64 11.68 -16.58 -3.83
N SER A 65 10.60 -15.79 -3.73
CA SER A 65 10.57 -14.41 -4.23
C SER A 65 11.46 -13.49 -3.37
N ARG A 66 11.99 -12.42 -3.98
CA ARG A 66 12.78 -11.39 -3.29
C ARG A 66 12.01 -10.73 -2.13
N PHE A 67 10.69 -10.62 -2.28
CA PHE A 67 9.81 -10.12 -1.24
C PHE A 67 9.82 -10.99 0.03
N THR A 68 9.94 -12.31 -0.11
CA THR A 68 10.01 -13.25 1.03
C THR A 68 11.29 -13.04 1.84
N SER A 69 12.43 -12.83 1.18
CA SER A 69 13.71 -12.53 1.86
C SER A 69 13.65 -11.21 2.64
N GLU A 70 13.00 -10.19 2.08
CA GLU A 70 12.87 -8.87 2.70
C GLU A 70 12.00 -8.90 3.96
N ILE A 71 10.91 -9.69 3.95
CA ILE A 71 10.07 -9.88 5.14
C ILE A 71 10.83 -10.65 6.24
N LEU A 72 11.52 -11.73 5.89
CA LEU A 72 12.18 -12.58 6.89
C LEU A 72 13.23 -11.79 7.68
N GLN A 73 14.02 -11.00 6.96
CA GLN A 73 15.05 -10.15 7.55
C GLN A 73 14.46 -9.06 8.45
N GLY A 74 13.38 -8.41 8.02
CA GLY A 74 12.79 -7.33 8.81
C GLY A 74 12.34 -7.83 10.19
N GLY A 75 11.73 -9.01 10.29
CA GLY A 75 11.23 -9.57 11.55
C GLY A 75 12.29 -9.90 12.60
N GLU A 76 13.56 -10.02 12.22
CA GLU A 76 14.66 -10.27 13.17
C GLU A 76 15.26 -8.98 13.73
N GLN A 77 15.03 -7.83 13.08
CA GLN A 77 15.72 -6.58 13.40
C GLN A 77 14.84 -5.64 14.25
N GLN A 78 15.06 -5.64 15.57
CA GLN A 78 14.41 -4.72 16.49
C GLN A 78 15.03 -3.32 16.38
N THR A 79 14.35 -2.40 15.69
CA THR A 79 14.83 -1.03 15.46
C THR A 79 14.54 -0.08 16.64
N ASN A 80 15.56 0.68 17.08
CA ASN A 80 15.46 1.75 18.08
C ASN A 80 14.46 2.87 17.70
N GLU A 81 13.78 3.46 18.69
CA GLU A 81 12.66 4.40 18.52
C GLU A 81 12.96 5.68 17.71
N VAL A 82 14.18 6.23 17.76
CA VAL A 82 14.50 7.48 17.03
C VAL A 82 14.65 7.25 15.52
N CYS A 83 15.12 6.08 15.09
CA CYS A 83 15.21 5.74 13.67
C CYS A 83 13.83 5.43 13.06
N PHE A 84 12.89 5.01 13.91
CA PHE A 84 11.53 4.66 13.51
C PHE A 84 10.78 5.79 12.82
N LEU A 85 10.93 7.04 13.28
CA LEU A 85 10.22 8.19 12.71
C LEU A 85 10.63 8.42 11.25
N VAL A 86 11.92 8.51 10.96
CA VAL A 86 12.45 8.71 9.59
C VAL A 86 12.03 7.54 8.69
N GLN A 87 12.17 6.31 9.19
CA GLN A 87 11.75 5.11 8.47
C GLN A 87 10.24 5.09 8.17
N SER A 88 9.41 5.53 9.12
CA SER A 88 7.96 5.54 8.97
C SER A 88 7.48 6.49 7.89
N SER A 89 8.15 7.64 7.75
CA SER A 89 7.90 8.61 6.68
C SER A 89 8.39 8.07 5.34
N THR A 90 9.64 7.59 5.23
CA THR A 90 10.20 7.04 3.98
C THR A 90 9.33 5.91 3.41
N ARG A 91 8.76 5.07 4.27
CA ARG A 91 7.80 4.01 3.92
C ARG A 91 6.54 4.57 3.23
N GLN A 92 5.93 5.64 3.77
CA GLN A 92 4.75 6.27 3.14
C GLN A 92 5.11 6.94 1.81
N PHE A 93 6.27 7.60 1.73
CA PHE A 93 6.78 8.17 0.49
C PHE A 93 6.90 7.11 -0.62
N GLY A 94 7.46 5.94 -0.29
CA GLY A 94 7.57 4.82 -1.22
C GLY A 94 6.22 4.28 -1.67
N TYR A 95 5.25 4.17 -0.77
CA TYR A 95 3.95 3.62 -1.11
C TYR A 95 3.17 4.55 -2.06
N VAL A 96 3.22 5.86 -1.82
CA VAL A 96 2.58 6.87 -2.68
C VAL A 96 3.14 6.82 -4.10
N LEU A 97 4.47 6.79 -4.23
CA LEU A 97 5.12 6.68 -5.55
C LEU A 97 4.81 5.35 -6.23
N PHE A 98 4.72 4.26 -5.47
CA PHE A 98 4.35 2.96 -6.02
C PHE A 98 2.93 2.94 -6.59
N ALA A 99 1.96 3.46 -5.84
CA ALA A 99 0.57 3.57 -6.30
C ALA A 99 0.45 4.46 -7.54
N PHE A 100 1.16 5.60 -7.56
CA PHE A 100 1.22 6.49 -8.73
C PHE A 100 1.80 5.79 -9.96
N LEU A 101 2.98 5.16 -9.85
CA LEU A 101 3.63 4.47 -10.97
C LEU A 101 2.81 3.28 -11.49
N ALA A 102 2.10 2.56 -10.61
CA ALA A 102 1.18 1.52 -11.04
C ALA A 102 0.01 2.07 -11.88
N GLY A 103 -0.49 3.26 -11.53
CA GLY A 103 -1.46 3.99 -12.35
C GLY A 103 -0.88 4.38 -13.71
N VAL A 104 0.31 5.01 -13.73
CA VAL A 104 0.97 5.49 -14.97
C VAL A 104 1.26 4.36 -15.96
N ARG A 105 1.64 3.18 -15.47
CA ARG A 105 1.88 1.99 -16.31
C ARG A 105 0.62 1.43 -16.94
N THR A 106 -0.54 1.72 -16.36
CA THR A 106 -1.77 1.10 -16.79
C THR A 106 -2.48 1.98 -17.81
N ASP A 107 -2.79 1.41 -18.98
CA ASP A 107 -3.56 2.10 -19.99
C ASP A 107 -5.08 1.91 -19.75
N PRO A 108 -5.81 2.93 -19.25
CA PRO A 108 -7.24 2.82 -18.99
C PRO A 108 -8.06 2.64 -20.27
N THR A 109 -7.52 3.02 -21.44
CA THR A 109 -8.24 2.85 -22.71
C THR A 109 -8.34 1.39 -23.12
N LEU A 110 -7.31 0.59 -22.83
CA LEU A 110 -7.31 -0.86 -23.04
C LEU A 110 -8.29 -1.54 -22.08
N ILE A 111 -8.38 -1.05 -20.84
CA ILE A 111 -9.35 -1.51 -19.84
C ILE A 111 -10.79 -1.26 -20.32
N GLY A 112 -11.09 -0.07 -20.83
CA GLY A 112 -12.42 0.27 -21.34
C GLY A 112 -12.88 -0.63 -22.50
N LYS A 113 -11.94 -1.10 -23.33
CA LYS A 113 -12.21 -2.02 -24.45
C LYS A 113 -12.43 -3.48 -24.03
N THR A 114 -12.08 -3.84 -22.79
CA THR A 114 -12.15 -5.22 -22.28
C THR A 114 -13.61 -5.71 -22.08
N GLY A 115 -14.59 -4.80 -22.21
CA GLY A 115 -16.00 -5.13 -22.40
C GLY A 115 -16.80 -5.39 -21.11
N ARG A 116 -18.06 -5.82 -21.29
CA ARG A 116 -19.03 -6.04 -20.20
C ARG A 116 -18.59 -7.09 -19.18
N THR A 117 -17.82 -8.09 -19.62
CA THR A 117 -17.38 -9.20 -18.76
C THR A 117 -16.53 -8.73 -17.58
N ALA A 118 -15.58 -7.83 -17.82
CA ALA A 118 -14.73 -7.31 -16.75
C ALA A 118 -15.50 -6.40 -15.78
N LEU A 119 -16.47 -5.64 -16.29
CA LEU A 119 -17.37 -4.81 -15.47
C LEU A 119 -18.23 -5.67 -14.54
N ILE A 120 -18.85 -6.72 -15.08
CA ILE A 120 -19.67 -7.68 -14.32
C ILE A 120 -18.81 -8.41 -13.29
N LEU A 121 -17.65 -8.95 -13.70
CA LEU A 121 -16.77 -9.66 -12.79
C LEU A 121 -16.26 -8.76 -11.65
N GLY A 122 -15.81 -7.54 -11.97
CA GLY A 122 -15.33 -6.57 -11.00
C GLY A 122 -16.42 -6.14 -10.02
N SER A 123 -17.63 -5.87 -10.51
CA SER A 123 -18.75 -5.45 -9.67
C SER A 123 -19.23 -6.55 -8.74
N LEU A 124 -19.47 -7.75 -9.27
CA LEU A 124 -19.84 -8.90 -8.44
C LEU A 124 -18.75 -9.23 -7.42
N SER A 125 -17.47 -9.23 -7.83
CA SER A 125 -16.35 -9.49 -6.91
C SER A 125 -16.29 -8.49 -5.75
N SER A 126 -16.55 -7.21 -6.02
CA SER A 126 -16.61 -6.18 -4.98
C SER A 126 -17.81 -6.36 -4.05
N VAL A 127 -18.99 -6.64 -4.61
CA VAL A 127 -20.22 -6.85 -3.83
C VAL A 127 -20.09 -8.10 -2.95
N THR A 128 -19.58 -9.21 -3.49
CA THR A 128 -19.31 -10.41 -2.70
C THR A 128 -18.32 -10.11 -1.58
N ALA A 129 -17.24 -9.38 -1.86
CA ALA A 129 -16.27 -9.00 -0.82
C ALA A 129 -16.91 -8.20 0.32
N PHE A 130 -17.81 -7.26 -0.01
CA PHE A 130 -18.53 -6.47 0.97
C PHE A 130 -19.50 -7.32 1.80
N ILE A 131 -20.28 -8.20 1.16
CA ILE A 131 -21.20 -9.12 1.84
C ILE A 131 -20.45 -10.03 2.82
N ILE A 132 -19.32 -10.62 2.39
CA ILE A 132 -18.51 -11.47 3.26
C ILE A 132 -18.02 -10.64 4.46
N LEU A 133 -17.54 -9.42 4.24
CA LEU A 133 -17.05 -8.56 5.32
C LEU A 133 -18.15 -8.17 6.32
N GLU A 134 -19.34 -7.79 5.87
CA GLU A 134 -20.45 -7.50 6.79
C GLU A 134 -20.96 -8.77 7.51
N SER A 135 -20.98 -9.91 6.83
CA SER A 135 -21.37 -11.19 7.46
C SER A 135 -20.42 -11.63 8.57
N THR A 136 -19.14 -11.24 8.53
CA THR A 136 -18.20 -11.53 9.63
C THR A 136 -18.56 -10.80 10.94
N GLY A 137 -19.46 -9.81 10.89
CA GLY A 137 -20.08 -9.24 12.09
C GLY A 137 -20.89 -10.24 12.92
N PHE A 138 -21.33 -11.36 12.31
CA PHE A 138 -21.97 -12.47 13.02
C PHE A 138 -20.96 -13.41 13.68
N LEU A 139 -19.76 -13.59 13.09
CA LEU A 139 -18.70 -14.40 13.69
C LEU A 139 -18.06 -13.71 14.92
N PHE A 140 -18.03 -12.38 14.93
CA PHE A 140 -17.56 -11.57 16.05
C PHE A 140 -18.70 -10.68 16.56
N PRO A 141 -19.67 -11.26 17.30
CA PRO A 141 -20.85 -10.51 17.73
C PRO A 141 -20.46 -9.26 18.51
N LYS A 142 -21.09 -8.13 18.17
CA LYS A 142 -21.07 -6.87 18.95
C LYS A 142 -21.80 -7.11 20.26
N GLY A 143 -21.16 -7.80 21.19
CA GLY A 143 -21.88 -8.39 22.31
C GLY A 143 -21.00 -8.72 23.49
N LEU A 144 -20.08 -7.85 23.89
CA LEU A 144 -19.67 -7.80 25.29
C LEU A 144 -19.27 -6.36 25.65
N LYS A 145 -20.04 -5.74 26.56
CA LYS A 145 -19.62 -4.59 27.37
C LYS A 145 -18.46 -5.00 28.32
N THR A 146 -17.40 -5.61 27.79
CA THR A 146 -16.21 -6.01 28.58
C THR A 146 -14.95 -5.61 27.84
N GLY A 147 -14.34 -4.50 28.30
CA GLY A 147 -12.95 -4.11 28.04
C GLY A 147 -12.63 -3.64 26.62
N GLY A 148 -12.05 -2.44 26.50
CA GLY A 148 -11.57 -1.86 25.23
C GLY A 148 -10.64 -2.78 24.44
N ALA A 149 -9.89 -3.67 25.10
CA ALA A 149 -8.97 -4.61 24.46
C ALA A 149 -9.66 -5.69 23.58
N LYS A 150 -10.86 -6.18 23.96
CA LYS A 150 -11.58 -7.19 23.14
C LYS A 150 -12.16 -6.57 21.87
N ASN A 151 -12.65 -5.34 21.97
CA ASN A 151 -13.16 -4.58 20.82
C ASN A 151 -12.03 -4.23 19.84
N ALA A 152 -10.84 -3.89 20.34
CA ALA A 152 -9.66 -3.67 19.50
C ALA A 152 -9.27 -4.95 18.73
N LYS A 153 -9.21 -6.11 19.38
CA LYS A 153 -8.91 -7.39 18.72
C LYS A 153 -9.92 -7.74 17.63
N ALA A 154 -11.22 -7.55 17.88
CA ALA A 154 -12.26 -7.79 16.88
C ALA A 154 -12.15 -6.83 15.68
N MET A 155 -11.82 -5.56 15.94
CA MET A 155 -11.57 -4.56 14.89
C MET A 155 -10.35 -4.93 14.03
N PHE A 156 -9.23 -5.31 14.66
CA PHE A 156 -8.03 -5.79 13.95
C PHE A 156 -8.31 -7.04 13.12
N ALA A 157 -9.06 -8.02 13.67
CA ALA A 157 -9.46 -9.22 12.93
C ALA A 157 -10.33 -8.87 11.70
N ARG A 158 -11.25 -7.92 11.83
CA ARG A 158 -12.08 -7.43 10.71
C ARG A 158 -11.25 -6.73 9.64
N ILE A 159 -10.30 -5.87 10.03
CA ILE A 159 -9.39 -5.18 9.09
C ILE A 159 -8.49 -6.19 8.38
N TYR A 160 -7.98 -7.19 9.10
CA TYR A 160 -7.18 -8.27 8.53
C TYR A 160 -7.97 -9.09 7.51
N MET A 161 -9.19 -9.51 7.88
CA MET A 161 -10.09 -10.22 6.98
C MET A 161 -10.45 -9.39 5.75
N ALA A 162 -10.69 -8.08 5.91
CA ALA A 162 -10.91 -7.17 4.79
C ALA A 162 -9.72 -7.16 3.81
N CYS A 163 -8.49 -7.12 4.32
CA CYS A 163 -7.29 -7.18 3.48
C CYS A 163 -7.16 -8.52 2.74
N MET A 164 -7.60 -9.63 3.34
CA MET A 164 -7.59 -10.95 2.70
C MET A 164 -8.66 -11.11 1.63
N ILE A 165 -9.83 -10.50 1.79
CA ILE A 165 -10.93 -10.64 0.82
C ILE A 165 -10.86 -9.58 -0.30
N GLN A 166 -10.39 -8.37 0.01
CA GLN A 166 -10.36 -7.28 -0.97
C GLN A 166 -9.24 -7.48 -2.00
N THR A 167 -9.51 -7.06 -3.23
CA THR A 167 -8.53 -7.06 -4.32
C THR A 167 -8.11 -5.63 -4.59
N GLN A 168 -6.79 -5.37 -4.60
CA GLN A 168 -6.25 -4.05 -4.88
C GLN A 168 -5.69 -3.99 -6.30
N PHE A 169 -6.12 -3.00 -7.07
CA PHE A 169 -5.68 -2.82 -8.45
C PHE A 169 -4.15 -2.72 -8.59
N VAL A 170 -3.50 -1.96 -7.72
CA VAL A 170 -2.03 -1.78 -7.70
C VAL A 170 -1.33 -3.14 -7.54
N GLY A 171 -1.87 -4.04 -6.69
CA GLY A 171 -1.30 -5.37 -6.46
C GLY A 171 -1.44 -6.27 -7.69
N VAL A 172 -2.64 -6.30 -8.27
CA VAL A 172 -2.92 -7.08 -9.49
C VAL A 172 -2.05 -6.62 -10.66
N SER A 173 -1.92 -5.30 -10.86
CA SER A 173 -1.08 -4.72 -11.91
C SER A 173 0.39 -5.12 -11.74
N PHE A 174 0.91 -5.03 -10.51
CA PHE A 174 2.28 -5.41 -10.20
C PHE A 174 2.56 -6.90 -10.45
N ILE A 175 1.67 -7.79 -10.02
CA ILE A 175 1.82 -9.24 -10.23
C ILE A 175 1.74 -9.61 -11.71
N LEU A 176 0.82 -9.00 -12.48
CA LEU A 176 0.73 -9.23 -13.92
C LEU A 176 1.99 -8.76 -14.67
N MET A 177 2.61 -7.67 -14.19
CA MET A 177 3.89 -7.18 -14.71
C MET A 177 5.02 -8.17 -14.40
N GLN A 178 5.12 -8.66 -13.17
CA GLN A 178 6.11 -9.67 -12.80
C GLN A 178 5.95 -10.98 -13.59
N LEU A 179 4.72 -11.40 -13.83
CA LEU A 179 4.40 -12.58 -14.64
C LEU A 179 4.54 -12.35 -16.15
N LYS A 180 4.86 -11.12 -16.59
CA LYS A 180 4.92 -10.72 -18.01
C LYS A 180 3.63 -11.02 -18.80
N MET A 181 2.48 -11.00 -18.12
CA MET A 181 1.16 -11.33 -18.70
C MET A 181 0.23 -10.11 -18.84
N ILE A 182 0.74 -8.89 -18.64
CA ILE A 182 -0.06 -7.65 -18.62
C ILE A 182 -0.83 -7.39 -19.92
N ASN A 183 -0.24 -7.74 -21.08
CA ASN A 183 -0.83 -7.56 -22.42
C ASN A 183 -1.63 -8.77 -22.92
N SER A 184 -1.83 -9.78 -22.08
CA SER A 184 -2.67 -10.93 -22.44
C SER A 184 -4.16 -10.60 -22.28
N GLN A 185 -5.03 -11.32 -22.98
CA GLN A 185 -6.48 -11.17 -22.80
C GLN A 185 -6.91 -11.39 -21.33
N LEU A 186 -6.27 -12.34 -20.64
CA LEU A 186 -6.48 -12.59 -19.22
C LEU A 186 -6.01 -11.42 -18.35
N GLY A 187 -4.85 -10.84 -18.68
CA GLY A 187 -4.29 -9.67 -18.02
C GLY A 187 -5.20 -8.45 -18.15
N HIS A 188 -5.74 -8.20 -19.33
CA HIS A 188 -6.71 -7.12 -19.55
C HIS A 188 -7.97 -7.31 -18.71
N ILE A 189 -8.54 -8.53 -18.65
CA ILE A 189 -9.71 -8.83 -17.80
C ILE A 189 -9.37 -8.62 -16.32
N ALA A 190 -8.21 -9.07 -15.87
CA ALA A 190 -7.76 -8.91 -14.48
C ALA A 190 -7.55 -7.43 -14.10
N LEU A 191 -6.88 -6.63 -14.94
CA LEU A 191 -6.68 -5.20 -14.71
C LEU A 191 -8.01 -4.44 -14.72
N ALA A 192 -8.88 -4.72 -15.69
CA ALA A 192 -10.16 -4.06 -15.81
C ALA A 192 -11.09 -4.38 -14.63
N SER A 193 -11.21 -5.66 -14.27
CA SER A 193 -12.03 -6.09 -13.14
C SER A 193 -11.50 -5.57 -11.80
N SER A 194 -10.18 -5.55 -11.60
CA SER A 194 -9.58 -5.00 -10.38
C SER A 194 -9.70 -3.47 -10.29
N LEU A 195 -9.64 -2.74 -11.41
CA LEU A 195 -9.90 -1.30 -11.44
C LEU A 195 -11.35 -0.98 -11.06
N VAL A 196 -12.31 -1.73 -11.61
CA VAL A 196 -13.73 -1.61 -11.26
C VAL A 196 -13.95 -1.91 -9.77
N ASN A 197 -13.31 -2.96 -9.26
CA ASN A 197 -13.34 -3.29 -7.84
C ASN A 197 -12.79 -2.14 -6.97
N GLU A 198 -11.70 -1.50 -7.40
CA GLU A 198 -11.08 -0.37 -6.71
C GLU A 198 -11.99 0.88 -6.69
N LEU A 199 -12.67 1.17 -7.81
CA LEU A 199 -13.64 2.28 -7.89
C LEU A 199 -14.87 2.03 -7.00
N LEU A 200 -15.38 0.81 -6.97
CA LEU A 200 -16.48 0.43 -6.08
C LEU A 200 -16.03 0.46 -4.61
N ARG A 201 -14.82 0.00 -4.31
CA ARG A 201 -14.22 0.10 -2.97
C ARG A 201 -14.11 1.54 -2.51
N LEU A 202 -13.72 2.46 -3.40
CA LEU A 202 -13.72 3.89 -3.12
C LEU A 202 -15.14 4.39 -2.81
N ALA A 203 -16.13 4.05 -3.63
CA ALA A 203 -17.53 4.45 -3.41
C ALA A 203 -18.10 3.92 -2.08
N PHE A 204 -17.88 2.63 -1.76
CA PHE A 204 -18.27 2.06 -0.48
C PHE A 204 -17.52 2.69 0.69
N GLY A 205 -16.23 3.00 0.51
CA GLY A 205 -15.41 3.72 1.50
C GLY A 205 -15.99 5.09 1.82
N LEU A 206 -16.31 5.88 0.80
CA LEU A 206 -16.97 7.19 0.94
C LEU A 206 -18.31 7.08 1.67
N MET A 207 -19.14 6.10 1.30
CA MET A 207 -20.44 5.89 1.94
C MET A 207 -20.28 5.47 3.42
N SER A 208 -19.34 4.57 3.72
CA SER A 208 -19.08 4.15 5.09
C SER A 208 -18.53 5.29 5.96
N GLY A 209 -17.64 6.11 5.40
CA GLY A 209 -17.10 7.31 6.06
C GLY A 209 -18.19 8.32 6.34
N PHE A 210 -19.05 8.59 5.35
CA PHE A 210 -20.24 9.43 5.51
C PHE A 210 -21.16 8.94 6.62
N LEU A 211 -21.55 7.67 6.61
CA LEU A 211 -22.43 7.13 7.64
C LEU A 211 -21.80 7.25 9.03
N TYR A 212 -20.49 7.03 9.14
CA TYR A 212 -19.77 7.18 10.41
C TYR A 212 -19.77 8.63 10.90
N THR A 213 -19.37 9.60 10.07
CA THR A 213 -19.34 11.02 10.47
C THR A 213 -20.74 11.60 10.65
N PHE A 214 -21.73 11.16 9.86
CA PHE A 214 -23.12 11.60 9.99
C PHE A 214 -23.74 11.19 11.34
N ASN A 215 -23.42 9.99 11.83
CA ASN A 215 -23.85 9.53 13.16
C ASN A 215 -23.24 10.36 14.30
N VAL A 216 -22.08 10.99 14.09
CA VAL A 216 -21.44 11.87 15.07
C VAL A 216 -21.98 13.31 14.93
N SER A 217 -22.08 13.81 13.71
CA SER A 217 -22.62 15.12 13.37
C SER A 217 -23.07 15.16 11.91
N GLU A 218 -24.34 15.52 11.68
CA GLU A 218 -24.90 15.63 10.33
C GLU A 218 -24.11 16.59 9.44
N ARG A 219 -23.67 17.73 10.01
CA ARG A 219 -22.87 18.74 9.29
C ARG A 219 -21.52 18.17 8.83
N ALA A 220 -20.84 17.41 9.70
CA ALA A 220 -19.55 16.81 9.38
C ALA A 220 -19.69 15.72 8.30
N GLY A 221 -20.77 14.93 8.35
CA GLY A 221 -21.08 13.93 7.31
C GLY A 221 -21.22 14.57 5.93
N VAL A 222 -22.09 15.57 5.81
CA VAL A 222 -22.33 16.28 4.54
C VAL A 222 -21.06 16.94 4.02
N GLN A 223 -20.29 17.61 4.89
CA GLN A 223 -19.00 18.21 4.52
C GLN A 223 -18.01 17.16 3.97
N THR A 224 -17.95 15.98 4.57
CA THR A 224 -17.04 14.89 4.14
C THR A 224 -17.34 14.45 2.71
N ILE A 225 -18.62 14.24 2.36
CA ILE A 225 -19.00 13.87 0.99
C ILE A 225 -18.68 15.00 0.01
N ILE A 226 -19.04 16.24 0.34
CA ILE A 226 -18.84 17.38 -0.56
C ILE A 226 -17.36 17.57 -0.86
N PHE A 227 -16.50 17.59 0.17
CA PHE A 227 -15.05 17.74 -0.04
C PHE A 227 -14.45 16.57 -0.81
N SER A 228 -14.89 15.35 -0.54
CA SER A 228 -14.44 14.16 -1.27
C SER A 228 -14.81 14.20 -2.75
N LEU A 229 -16.03 14.66 -3.07
CA LEU A 229 -16.51 14.78 -4.44
C LEU A 229 -15.79 15.91 -5.19
N ILE A 230 -15.60 17.07 -4.54
CA ILE A 230 -14.81 18.19 -5.09
C ILE A 230 -13.39 17.73 -5.41
N PHE A 231 -12.74 17.01 -4.49
CA PHE A 231 -11.41 16.47 -4.68
C PHE A 231 -11.33 15.52 -5.89
N LEU A 232 -12.28 14.58 -6.00
CA LEU A 232 -12.33 13.64 -7.12
C LEU A 232 -12.51 14.37 -8.46
N VAL A 233 -13.47 15.30 -8.53
CA VAL A 233 -13.77 16.09 -9.73
C VAL A 233 -12.56 16.93 -10.12
N LEU A 234 -11.89 17.58 -9.16
CA LEU A 234 -10.74 18.43 -9.42
C LEU A 234 -9.54 17.64 -9.94
N ILE A 235 -9.26 16.44 -9.40
CA ILE A 235 -8.22 15.58 -9.95
C ILE A 235 -8.57 15.11 -11.37
N LEU A 236 -9.80 14.65 -11.58
CA LEU A 236 -10.20 14.11 -12.89
C LEU A 236 -10.29 15.17 -14.00
N THR A 237 -10.55 16.43 -13.65
CA THR A 237 -10.72 17.53 -14.63
C THR A 237 -9.49 18.42 -14.73
N LEU A 238 -9.08 19.06 -13.63
CA LEU A 238 -8.02 20.06 -13.61
C LEU A 238 -6.66 19.40 -13.83
N MET A 239 -6.34 18.37 -13.04
CA MET A 239 -5.04 17.69 -13.15
C MET A 239 -4.90 16.96 -14.48
N LYS A 240 -5.99 16.35 -14.99
CA LYS A 240 -6.03 15.80 -16.35
C LYS A 240 -5.66 16.83 -17.40
N ARG A 241 -6.30 18.01 -17.35
CA ARG A 241 -6.05 19.09 -18.31
C ARG A 241 -4.62 19.59 -18.22
N LEU A 242 -4.11 19.82 -17.01
CA LEU A 242 -2.74 20.25 -16.79
C LEU A 242 -1.73 19.23 -17.32
N MET A 243 -1.90 17.95 -17.02
CA MET A 243 -0.99 16.91 -17.52
C MET A 243 -1.04 16.78 -19.05
N LEU A 244 -2.23 16.86 -19.66
CA LEU A 244 -2.35 16.84 -21.13
C LEU A 244 -1.72 18.07 -21.78
N VAL A 245 -1.82 19.25 -21.15
CA VAL A 245 -1.14 20.47 -21.62
C VAL A 245 0.38 20.31 -21.53
N VAL A 246 0.89 19.80 -20.41
CA VAL A 246 2.32 19.52 -20.24
C VAL A 246 2.81 18.52 -21.29
N VAL A 247 2.05 17.45 -21.53
CA VAL A 247 2.36 16.45 -22.56
C VAL A 247 2.37 17.07 -23.97
N ARG A 248 1.43 17.98 -24.30
CA ARG A 248 1.41 18.65 -25.61
C ARG A 248 2.55 19.65 -25.82
N ILE A 249 2.98 20.32 -24.76
CA ILE A 249 4.10 21.28 -24.80
C ILE A 249 5.45 20.54 -24.90
N THR A 250 5.46 19.25 -24.63
CA THR A 250 6.65 18.41 -24.62
C THR A 250 6.77 17.64 -25.94
N PRO A 251 7.58 18.09 -26.91
CA PRO A 251 7.76 17.37 -28.17
C PRO A 251 8.42 16.01 -27.96
N GLU A 252 8.00 15.01 -28.73
CA GLU A 252 8.59 13.67 -28.76
C GLU A 252 10.09 13.75 -29.09
N GLY A 253 10.94 13.15 -28.26
CA GLY A 253 12.39 13.03 -28.51
C GLY A 253 13.28 14.12 -27.91
N GLN A 254 12.75 15.16 -27.25
CA GLN A 254 13.58 16.06 -26.43
C GLN A 254 13.60 15.58 -24.96
N PRO A 255 14.74 15.71 -24.24
CA PRO A 255 14.77 15.46 -22.81
C PRO A 255 13.81 16.44 -22.16
N VAL A 256 12.68 15.92 -21.69
CA VAL A 256 11.74 16.68 -20.89
C VAL A 256 12.53 17.27 -19.75
N LYS A 257 12.55 18.61 -19.64
CA LYS A 257 13.31 19.30 -18.60
C LYS A 257 13.01 18.62 -17.28
N GLU A 258 14.05 18.25 -16.53
CA GLU A 258 13.97 17.52 -15.25
C GLU A 258 12.98 18.16 -14.26
N ILE A 259 12.74 19.45 -14.44
CA ILE A 259 11.72 20.24 -13.75
C ILE A 259 10.32 19.64 -13.86
N TYR A 260 9.88 19.10 -15.00
CA TYR A 260 8.53 18.56 -15.16
C TYR A 260 8.35 17.27 -14.37
N ALA A 261 9.32 16.35 -14.42
CA ALA A 261 9.29 15.13 -13.61
C ALA A 261 9.26 15.46 -12.11
N THR A 262 10.05 16.45 -11.69
CA THR A 262 10.11 16.93 -10.31
C THR A 262 8.78 17.56 -9.88
N VAL A 263 8.20 18.43 -10.71
CA VAL A 263 6.90 19.08 -10.47
C VAL A 263 5.77 18.04 -10.41
N THR A 264 5.78 17.03 -11.28
CA THR A 264 4.79 15.95 -11.23
C THR A 264 4.88 15.17 -9.92
N VAL A 265 6.09 14.79 -9.49
CA VAL A 265 6.28 14.10 -8.20
C VAL A 265 5.87 14.97 -7.02
N ALA A 266 6.21 16.26 -7.01
CA ALA A 266 5.75 17.20 -5.98
C ALA A 266 4.21 17.28 -5.95
N THR A 267 3.57 17.33 -7.11
CA THR A 267 2.11 17.35 -7.25
C THR A 267 1.47 16.06 -6.72
N VAL A 268 2.09 14.90 -6.97
CA VAL A 268 1.64 13.60 -6.43
C VAL A 268 1.58 13.64 -4.90
N PHE A 269 2.62 14.15 -4.25
CA PHE A 269 2.65 14.26 -2.78
C PHE A 269 1.64 15.26 -2.25
N LEU A 270 1.49 16.43 -2.89
CA LEU A 270 0.47 17.41 -2.52
C LEU A 270 -0.95 16.85 -2.61
N ILE A 271 -1.24 16.10 -3.67
CA ILE A 271 -2.53 15.41 -3.86
C ILE A 271 -2.74 14.34 -2.80
N SER A 272 -1.69 13.59 -2.44
CA SER A 272 -1.74 12.57 -1.40
C SER A 272 -2.08 13.19 -0.04
N THR A 273 -1.39 14.26 0.35
CA THR A 273 -1.65 14.97 1.62
C THR A 273 -3.01 15.63 1.64
N TRP A 274 -3.46 16.19 0.52
CA TRP A 274 -4.78 16.83 0.44
C TRP A 274 -5.91 15.81 0.55
N GLY A 275 -5.76 14.65 -0.09
CA GLY A 275 -6.71 13.54 0.06
C GLY A 275 -6.81 13.04 1.50
N ASP A 276 -5.67 12.89 2.17
CA ASP A 276 -5.62 12.46 3.58
C ASP A 276 -6.31 13.47 4.51
N SER A 277 -6.09 14.78 4.30
CA SER A 277 -6.76 15.85 5.07
C SER A 277 -8.30 15.85 4.93
N ILE A 278 -8.84 15.29 3.84
CA ILE A 278 -10.29 15.15 3.62
C ILE A 278 -10.83 13.88 4.31
N GLY A 279 -9.97 12.95 4.71
CA GLY A 279 -10.34 11.64 5.24
C GLY A 279 -10.42 10.54 4.16
N LEU A 280 -9.87 10.78 2.97
CA LEU A 280 -9.68 9.75 1.96
C LEU A 280 -8.38 8.99 2.20
N ASN A 281 -8.31 7.76 1.71
CA ASN A 281 -7.06 7.04 1.72
C ASN A 281 -6.03 7.78 0.85
N TYR A 282 -4.89 8.15 1.45
CA TYR A 282 -3.82 8.96 0.83
C TYR A 282 -3.27 8.39 -0.50
N LEU A 283 -3.53 7.11 -0.82
CA LEU A 283 -3.12 6.47 -2.08
C LEU A 283 -4.09 6.70 -3.24
N VAL A 284 -5.36 7.02 -2.95
CA VAL A 284 -6.41 7.15 -3.97
C VAL A 284 -6.09 8.29 -4.94
N GLY A 285 -5.71 9.46 -4.42
CA GLY A 285 -5.34 10.62 -5.24
C GLY A 285 -4.17 10.33 -6.19
N PRO A 286 -3.01 9.88 -5.69
CA PRO A 286 -1.87 9.43 -6.50
C PRO A 286 -2.23 8.38 -7.55
N LEU A 287 -3.04 7.38 -7.19
CA LEU A 287 -3.47 6.34 -8.12
C LEU A 287 -4.31 6.91 -9.27
N ILE A 288 -5.31 7.74 -8.95
CA ILE A 288 -6.15 8.38 -9.97
C ILE A 288 -5.32 9.29 -10.87
N LEU A 289 -4.40 10.07 -10.30
CA LEU A 289 -3.50 10.91 -11.08
C LEU A 289 -2.66 10.07 -12.06
N GLY A 290 -2.12 8.94 -11.61
CA GLY A 290 -1.37 8.02 -12.46
C GLY A 290 -2.21 7.46 -13.61
N LEU A 291 -3.45 7.06 -13.34
CA LEU A 291 -4.38 6.53 -14.36
C LEU A 291 -4.83 7.59 -15.37
N VAL A 292 -4.90 8.85 -14.96
CA VAL A 292 -5.27 9.97 -15.83
C VAL A 292 -4.13 10.31 -16.80
N LEU A 293 -2.87 10.07 -16.41
CA LEU A 293 -1.72 10.27 -17.28
C LEU A 293 -1.71 9.19 -18.38
N PRO A 294 -1.71 9.55 -19.67
CA PRO A 294 -1.66 8.56 -20.74
C PRO A 294 -0.38 7.73 -20.66
N ALA A 295 -0.52 6.41 -20.60
CA ALA A 295 0.61 5.47 -20.42
C ALA A 295 1.69 5.60 -21.51
N ARG A 296 1.32 6.03 -22.72
CA ARG A 296 2.22 6.22 -23.88
C ARG A 296 2.69 7.66 -24.08
N SER A 297 2.53 8.52 -23.07
CA SER A 297 3.03 9.90 -23.17
C SER A 297 4.53 9.95 -22.88
N PRO A 298 5.29 10.87 -23.52
CA PRO A 298 6.72 11.05 -23.23
C PRO A 298 7.02 11.29 -21.73
N LEU A 299 6.09 11.97 -21.03
CA LEU A 299 6.19 12.20 -19.59
C LEU A 299 6.08 10.89 -18.78
N ALA A 300 5.14 10.00 -19.15
CA ALA A 300 4.95 8.72 -18.49
C ALA A 300 6.18 7.82 -18.63
N GLU A 301 6.77 7.76 -19.83
CA GLU A 301 7.97 6.96 -20.10
C GLU A 301 9.16 7.44 -19.26
N ILE A 302 9.36 8.74 -19.14
CA ILE A 302 10.45 9.32 -18.34
C ILE A 302 10.22 9.09 -16.84
N LEU A 303 8.99 9.26 -16.36
CA LEU A 303 8.66 8.97 -14.96
C LEU A 303 8.92 7.50 -14.63
N ILE A 304 8.53 6.58 -15.52
CA ILE A 304 8.80 5.16 -15.35
C ILE A 304 10.31 4.90 -15.41
N ALA A 305 11.02 5.37 -16.43
CA ALA A 305 12.46 5.12 -16.58
C ALA A 305 13.28 5.66 -15.39
N LYS A 306 12.90 6.82 -14.84
CA LYS A 306 13.63 7.46 -13.74
C LYS A 306 13.27 6.86 -12.38
N PHE A 307 11.99 6.64 -12.11
CA PHE A 307 11.52 6.27 -10.78
C PHE A 307 11.24 4.78 -10.61
N ASP A 308 11.03 3.99 -11.67
CA ASP A 308 10.74 2.57 -11.52
C ASP A 308 11.88 1.82 -10.84
N THR A 309 13.11 2.03 -11.28
CA THR A 309 14.29 1.37 -10.70
C THR A 309 14.45 1.72 -9.22
N ILE A 310 14.22 2.98 -8.87
CA ILE A 310 14.32 3.46 -7.49
C ILE A 310 13.16 2.89 -6.66
N VAL A 311 11.92 2.94 -7.16
CA VAL A 311 10.74 2.47 -6.44
C VAL A 311 10.76 0.95 -6.27
N SER A 312 10.90 0.18 -7.35
CA SER A 312 10.91 -1.28 -7.32
C SER A 312 12.19 -1.88 -6.74
N GLY A 313 13.34 -1.27 -6.98
CA GLY A 313 14.65 -1.78 -6.57
C GLY A 313 15.05 -1.39 -5.14
N PHE A 314 14.52 -0.27 -4.64
CA PHE A 314 14.90 0.29 -3.34
C PHE A 314 13.71 0.55 -2.41
N LEU A 315 12.72 1.37 -2.81
CA LEU A 315 11.65 1.78 -1.89
C LEU A 315 10.72 0.63 -1.52
N LEU A 316 10.35 -0.25 -2.44
CA LEU A 316 9.50 -1.42 -2.16
C LEU A 316 10.21 -2.38 -1.18
N PRO A 317 11.44 -2.83 -1.45
CA PRO A 317 12.22 -3.64 -0.50
C PRO A 317 12.31 -3.02 0.89
N LEU A 318 12.64 -1.73 0.94
CA LEU A 318 12.73 -0.98 2.19
C LEU A 318 11.37 -0.97 2.91
N MET A 319 10.29 -0.74 2.17
CA MET A 319 8.94 -0.77 2.72
C MET A 319 8.59 -2.13 3.33
N ALA A 320 8.91 -3.23 2.64
CA ALA A 320 8.67 -4.59 3.13
C ALA A 320 9.46 -4.87 4.41
N MET A 321 10.75 -4.53 4.43
CA MET A 321 11.62 -4.69 5.60
C MET A 321 11.08 -3.89 6.80
N LEU A 322 10.68 -2.63 6.60
CA LEU A 322 10.15 -1.77 7.66
C LEU A 322 8.78 -2.20 8.18
N TYR A 323 7.96 -2.84 7.34
CA TYR A 323 6.72 -3.46 7.82
C TYR A 323 7.01 -4.71 8.63
N ALA A 324 7.96 -5.52 8.19
CA ALA A 324 8.34 -6.74 8.88
C ALA A 324 9.06 -6.47 10.21
N SER A 325 9.82 -5.38 10.35
CA SER A 325 10.46 -5.02 11.64
C SER A 325 9.50 -4.63 12.76
N LYS A 326 8.23 -4.37 12.43
CA LYS A 326 7.17 -4.22 13.42
C LYS A 326 6.63 -5.55 13.94
N VAL A 327 6.99 -6.64 13.29
CA VAL A 327 6.46 -7.97 13.57
C VAL A 327 7.45 -8.70 14.47
N ASP A 328 7.05 -8.96 15.71
CA ASP A 328 7.81 -9.83 16.60
C ASP A 328 7.58 -11.30 16.21
N LEU A 329 8.59 -11.91 15.59
CA LEU A 329 8.56 -13.31 15.17
C LEU A 329 8.40 -14.27 16.36
N TRP A 330 8.97 -13.93 17.53
CA TRP A 330 8.86 -14.75 18.73
C TRP A 330 7.45 -14.72 19.28
N GLN A 331 6.81 -13.54 19.24
CA GLN A 331 5.40 -13.43 19.59
C GLN A 331 4.52 -14.20 18.60
N ILE A 332 4.79 -14.14 17.30
CA ILE A 332 4.07 -14.94 16.30
C ILE A 332 4.24 -16.43 16.58
N MET A 333 5.45 -16.91 16.84
CA MET A 333 5.70 -18.33 17.13
C MET A 333 4.97 -18.79 18.39
N LYS A 334 4.91 -17.94 19.43
CA LYS A 334 4.19 -18.23 20.67
C LYS A 334 2.66 -18.20 20.49
N GLU A 335 2.15 -17.27 19.68
CA GLU A 335 0.72 -17.17 19.34
C GLU A 335 0.30 -18.12 18.21
N PHE A 336 1.26 -18.80 17.56
CA PHE A 336 1.00 -19.80 16.52
C PHE A 336 0.15 -20.95 17.06
N GLU A 337 0.30 -21.28 18.35
CA GLU A 337 -0.56 -22.26 19.04
C GLU A 337 -2.04 -21.85 19.06
N SER A 338 -2.36 -20.55 19.00
CA SER A 338 -3.76 -20.08 18.96
C SER A 338 -4.45 -20.35 17.62
N LEU A 339 -3.70 -20.65 16.54
CA LEU A 339 -4.14 -20.93 15.16
C LEU A 339 -5.13 -19.91 14.54
N LEU A 340 -5.51 -18.85 15.25
CA LEU A 340 -6.67 -18.03 14.91
C LEU A 340 -6.40 -17.15 13.69
N ILE A 341 -5.25 -16.48 13.65
CA ILE A 341 -4.85 -15.64 12.52
C ILE A 341 -4.67 -16.49 11.26
N PHE A 342 -4.04 -17.66 11.38
CA PHE A 342 -3.87 -18.60 10.28
C PHE A 342 -5.22 -19.10 9.75
N LYS A 343 -6.16 -19.45 10.64
CA LYS A 343 -7.53 -19.84 10.28
C LYS A 343 -8.27 -18.72 9.54
N ILE A 344 -8.24 -17.48 10.05
CA ILE A 344 -8.88 -16.34 9.39
C ILE A 344 -8.26 -16.11 8.01
N SER A 345 -6.93 -16.17 7.90
CA SER A 345 -6.24 -16.03 6.62
C SER A 345 -6.64 -17.12 5.62
N LEU A 346 -6.68 -18.38 6.06
CA LEU A 346 -7.03 -19.52 5.21
C LEU A 346 -8.50 -19.44 4.76
N ILE A 347 -9.41 -19.08 5.66
CA ILE A 347 -10.84 -18.91 5.34
C ILE A 347 -11.01 -17.75 4.37
N GLY A 348 -10.42 -16.58 4.65
CA GLY A 348 -10.50 -15.42 3.76
C GLY A 348 -9.94 -15.72 2.37
N PHE A 349 -8.79 -16.39 2.30
CA PHE A 349 -8.17 -16.81 1.05
C PHE A 349 -9.06 -17.78 0.26
N THR A 350 -9.52 -18.86 0.89
CA THR A 350 -10.34 -19.88 0.23
C THR A 350 -11.69 -19.33 -0.22
N MET A 351 -12.36 -18.53 0.62
CA MET A 351 -13.62 -17.86 0.28
C MET A 351 -13.44 -16.93 -0.93
N LYS A 352 -12.37 -16.14 -0.98
CA LYS A 352 -12.12 -15.21 -2.08
C LYS A 352 -11.78 -15.95 -3.38
N VAL A 353 -10.93 -16.97 -3.34
CA VAL A 353 -10.60 -17.79 -4.52
C VAL A 353 -11.84 -18.51 -5.04
N ALA A 354 -12.62 -19.13 -4.16
CA ALA A 354 -13.85 -19.82 -4.56
C ALA A 354 -14.85 -18.85 -5.19
N ALA A 355 -15.11 -17.72 -4.53
CA ALA A 355 -16.03 -16.70 -5.04
C ALA A 355 -15.59 -16.18 -6.42
N THR A 356 -14.34 -15.79 -6.57
CA THR A 356 -13.82 -15.28 -7.86
C THR A 356 -13.85 -16.34 -8.95
N PHE A 357 -13.57 -17.61 -8.63
CA PHE A 357 -13.69 -18.72 -9.57
C PHE A 357 -15.14 -18.92 -10.05
N PHE A 358 -16.12 -18.96 -9.14
CA PHE A 358 -17.52 -19.10 -9.51
C PHE A 358 -18.04 -17.89 -10.31
N LEU A 359 -17.63 -16.67 -9.95
CA LEU A 359 -17.95 -15.46 -10.71
C LEU A 359 -17.34 -15.45 -12.10
N ALA A 360 -16.09 -15.91 -12.25
CA ALA A 360 -15.44 -16.07 -13.55
C ALA A 360 -16.17 -17.10 -14.42
N LYS A 361 -16.66 -18.20 -13.81
CA LYS A 361 -17.47 -19.20 -14.48
C LYS A 361 -18.85 -18.67 -14.91
N PHE A 362 -19.50 -17.89 -14.07
CA PHE A 362 -20.74 -17.19 -14.39
C PHE A 362 -20.55 -16.25 -15.60
N CYS A 363 -19.37 -15.62 -15.69
CA CYS A 363 -18.95 -14.81 -16.84
C CYS A 363 -18.55 -15.62 -18.09
N LYS A 364 -18.80 -16.94 -18.12
CA LYS A 364 -18.49 -17.87 -19.22
C LYS A 364 -16.99 -17.98 -19.57
N ILE A 365 -16.11 -17.72 -18.60
CA ILE A 365 -14.66 -17.90 -18.79
C ILE A 365 -14.30 -19.41 -18.71
N PRO A 366 -13.45 -19.95 -19.61
CA PRO A 366 -13.00 -21.34 -19.54
C PRO A 366 -12.36 -21.69 -18.20
N THR A 367 -12.48 -22.95 -17.74
CA THR A 367 -12.00 -23.40 -16.41
C THR A 367 -10.56 -23.00 -16.13
N ARG A 368 -9.63 -23.28 -17.06
CA ARG A 368 -8.20 -22.99 -16.92
C ARG A 368 -7.94 -21.50 -16.70
N HIS A 369 -8.62 -20.64 -17.45
CA HIS A 369 -8.50 -19.19 -17.31
C HIS A 369 -9.19 -18.67 -16.06
N ALA A 370 -10.31 -19.27 -15.64
CA ALA A 370 -11.01 -18.91 -14.41
C ALA A 370 -10.17 -19.20 -13.16
N VAL A 371 -9.47 -20.35 -13.11
CA VAL A 371 -8.54 -20.67 -12.01
C VAL A 371 -7.38 -19.67 -11.98
N ALA A 372 -6.75 -19.42 -13.13
CA ALA A 372 -5.66 -18.45 -13.22
C ALA A 372 -6.11 -17.04 -12.79
N LEU A 373 -7.29 -16.60 -13.22
CA LEU A 373 -7.86 -15.31 -12.86
C LEU A 373 -8.16 -15.20 -11.37
N ALA A 374 -8.74 -16.24 -10.77
CA ALA A 374 -9.02 -16.30 -9.34
C ALA A 374 -7.74 -16.18 -8.50
N LEU A 375 -6.66 -16.84 -8.93
CA LEU A 375 -5.35 -16.73 -8.27
C LEU A 375 -4.73 -15.34 -8.46
N ILE A 376 -4.77 -14.78 -9.67
CA ILE A 376 -4.23 -13.44 -9.96
C ILE A 376 -4.97 -12.36 -9.14
N LEU A 377 -6.30 -12.42 -9.07
CA LEU A 377 -7.12 -11.45 -8.33
C LEU A 377 -7.04 -11.62 -6.81
N ASN A 378 -6.51 -12.74 -6.31
CA ASN A 378 -6.33 -13.00 -4.89
C ASN A 378 -4.86 -12.94 -4.45
N ALA A 379 -3.93 -12.68 -5.36
CA ALA A 379 -2.53 -12.58 -5.03
C ALA A 379 -2.29 -11.36 -4.14
N LYS A 380 -1.73 -11.61 -2.96
CA LYS A 380 -1.43 -10.61 -1.92
C LYS A 380 0.05 -10.27 -1.99
N GLY A 381 0.38 -9.01 -1.75
CA GLY A 381 1.75 -8.55 -1.74
C GLY A 381 1.96 -7.37 -0.82
N ILE A 382 2.86 -6.50 -1.25
CA ILE A 382 3.34 -5.39 -0.43
C ILE A 382 2.28 -4.30 -0.20
N ASN A 383 1.28 -4.21 -1.08
CA ASN A 383 0.21 -3.23 -0.98
C ASN A 383 -0.73 -3.52 0.19
N GLU A 384 -1.06 -4.79 0.39
CA GLU A 384 -1.93 -5.23 1.47
C GLU A 384 -1.24 -5.04 2.82
N LEU A 385 0.07 -5.33 2.92
CA LEU A 385 0.89 -4.93 4.08
C LEU A 385 0.88 -3.42 4.29
N GLY A 386 1.02 -2.69 3.19
CA GLY A 386 0.87 -1.25 3.07
C GLY A 386 -0.36 -0.73 3.80
N THR A 387 -1.51 -1.29 3.41
CA THR A 387 -2.85 -0.97 3.89
C THR A 387 -3.06 -1.36 5.35
N LEU A 388 -2.67 -2.59 5.74
CA LEU A 388 -2.72 -3.03 7.14
C LEU A 388 -1.94 -2.09 8.06
N GLY A 389 -0.73 -1.74 7.65
CA GLY A 389 0.11 -0.83 8.41
C GLY A 389 -0.43 0.61 8.45
N SER A 390 -1.19 1.05 7.45
CA SER A 390 -1.90 2.34 7.50
C SER A 390 -2.94 2.34 8.62
N TYR A 391 -3.73 1.27 8.73
CA TYR A 391 -4.76 1.15 9.78
C TYR A 391 -4.17 1.02 11.19
N SER A 392 -2.97 0.44 11.33
CA SER A 392 -2.28 0.32 12.63
C SER A 392 -1.85 1.67 13.25
N THR A 393 -1.86 2.76 12.46
CA THR A 393 -1.53 4.11 12.94
C THR A 393 -2.70 4.76 13.69
N PHE A 394 -3.92 4.23 13.54
CA PHE A 394 -5.04 4.55 14.43
C PHE A 394 -4.83 3.81 15.76
N ARG A 395 -3.87 4.29 16.57
CA ARG A 395 -3.79 3.92 17.97
C ARG A 395 -5.04 4.45 18.67
N VAL A 396 -5.90 3.54 19.13
CA VAL A 396 -6.81 3.79 20.25
C VAL A 396 -6.02 3.56 21.54
#